data_AF-A0A9P8I6F5-F1
#
_entry.id   AF-A0A9P8I6F5-F1
#
_cell.length_a   1.000
_cell.length_b   1.000
_cell.length_c   1.000
_cell.angle_alpha   90.00
_cell.angle_beta   90.00
_cell.angle_gamma   90.00
#
_symmetry.space_group_name_H-M   'P 1'
#
loop_
_entity.id
_entity.type
_entity.pdbx_description
1 polymer ?
#
loop_
_entity_poly.entity_id
_entity_poly.type
_entity_poly.pdbx_seq_one_letter_code
_entity_poly.pdbx_strand_id
1 'polypeptide(L)'
;MAQNSTSPCSFSTLKDVLRAMRVANSSAEEITSLCPDVCTLAYGNGNPDLSGRGMMSCYLLNVAFSLLCGPTYTLTCWYYWLRAKDKPMAKPKIRRLFFEVQGLFTVPIFIASVVRIEQAPPLFEITFLQFLNWTLAFSFYATFWSLYHSLRKWPMVFYTCCVVALQMTIFTRSGSQKPIPMEARQIIDHCTEHSAIAPQYAGQDWKLQVAVGCAVVGFALTILAIACIYSRASRRPFKRRPVFQMYGICCAGMALYGATQLVAVREAMRNDAGQAFMDDQWGFGQVAAVFMWVPWAIQIAEHVYGLIHSRQGSSSSSDNSSLEEEHNPSDV
;
A
#
# COMPACT_ATOMS: atom_id res chain seq x y z
N MET A 1 -16.20 -40.67 40.06
CA MET A 1 -16.15 -39.30 39.51
C MET A 1 -15.45 -39.38 38.16
N ALA A 2 -16.21 -39.31 37.07
CA ALA A 2 -15.68 -39.39 35.72
C ALA A 2 -14.90 -38.11 35.40
N GLN A 3 -13.60 -38.23 35.15
CA GLN A 3 -12.82 -37.20 34.50
C GLN A 3 -13.32 -37.11 33.06
N ASN A 4 -14.05 -36.03 32.75
CA ASN A 4 -14.39 -35.71 31.37
C ASN A 4 -13.09 -35.54 30.59
N SER A 5 -12.88 -36.41 29.60
CA SER A 5 -11.77 -36.37 28.66
C SER A 5 -11.95 -35.18 27.70
N THR A 6 -11.79 -33.96 28.21
CA THR A 6 -11.46 -32.80 27.37
C THR A 6 -10.08 -33.06 26.78
N SER A 7 -9.95 -32.98 25.46
CA SER A 7 -8.67 -33.16 24.77
C SER A 7 -7.60 -32.28 25.42
N PRO A 8 -6.36 -32.79 25.60
CA PRO A 8 -5.29 -32.07 26.31
C PRO A 8 -4.89 -30.73 25.66
N CYS A 9 -5.37 -30.45 24.43
CA CYS A 9 -5.01 -29.29 23.61
C CYS A 9 -6.14 -28.27 23.41
N SER A 10 -7.24 -28.34 24.17
CA SER A 10 -8.35 -27.40 24.02
C SER A 10 -8.08 -26.06 24.72
N PHE A 11 -7.29 -25.18 24.11
CA PHE A 11 -7.04 -23.83 24.61
C PHE A 11 -7.81 -22.78 23.82
N SER A 12 -8.46 -21.84 24.49
CA SER A 12 -9.15 -20.70 23.86
C SER A 12 -8.30 -19.44 23.81
N THR A 13 -7.33 -19.30 24.73
CA THR A 13 -6.44 -18.14 24.79
C THR A 13 -5.00 -18.55 25.10
N LEU A 14 -4.05 -17.74 24.63
CA LEU A 14 -2.63 -17.89 24.98
C LEU A 14 -2.40 -17.82 26.50
N LYS A 15 -3.25 -17.10 27.25
CA LYS A 15 -3.16 -17.04 28.71
C LYS A 15 -3.49 -18.39 29.37
N ASP A 16 -4.39 -19.15 28.78
CA ASP A 16 -4.75 -20.48 29.29
C ASP A 16 -3.65 -21.50 29.00
N VAL A 17 -3.00 -21.38 27.84
CA VAL A 17 -1.78 -22.15 27.52
C VAL A 17 -0.72 -21.87 28.58
N LEU A 18 -0.37 -20.59 28.81
CA LEU A 18 0.63 -20.20 29.80
C LEU A 18 0.28 -20.68 31.22
N ARG A 19 -1.00 -20.64 31.59
CA ARG A 19 -1.46 -21.17 32.90
C ARG A 19 -1.25 -22.68 32.96
N ALA A 20 -1.59 -23.41 31.90
CA ALA A 20 -1.39 -24.86 31.83
C ALA A 20 0.10 -25.23 31.89
N MET A 21 0.98 -24.49 31.20
CA MET A 21 2.44 -24.72 31.30
C MET A 21 2.93 -24.61 32.74
N ARG A 22 2.49 -23.57 33.47
CA ARG A 22 2.89 -23.34 34.87
C ARG A 22 2.37 -24.41 35.81
N VAL A 23 1.15 -24.90 35.59
CA VAL A 23 0.54 -25.95 36.42
C VAL A 23 1.20 -27.31 36.16
N ALA A 24 1.48 -27.62 34.89
CA ALA A 24 2.12 -28.87 34.49
C ALA A 24 3.65 -28.87 34.69
N ASN A 25 4.25 -27.69 34.88
CA ASN A 25 5.69 -27.48 34.87
C ASN A 25 6.36 -27.98 33.57
N SER A 26 5.66 -27.86 32.45
CA SER A 26 6.09 -28.29 31.11
C SER A 26 6.86 -27.19 30.38
N SER A 27 7.77 -27.59 29.49
CA SER A 27 8.50 -26.65 28.63
C SER A 27 7.63 -26.18 27.44
N ALA A 28 8.01 -25.05 26.83
CA ALA A 28 7.30 -24.54 25.65
C ALA A 28 7.36 -25.53 24.47
N GLU A 29 8.51 -26.19 24.28
CA GLU A 29 8.74 -27.21 23.26
C GLU A 29 7.84 -28.44 23.44
N GLU A 30 7.65 -28.89 24.68
CA GLU A 30 6.79 -30.04 24.98
C GLU A 30 5.33 -29.73 24.63
N ILE A 31 4.87 -28.53 24.91
CA ILE A 31 3.47 -28.14 24.63
C ILE A 31 3.24 -27.83 23.16
N THR A 32 4.17 -27.20 22.46
CA THR A 32 4.02 -26.94 21.01
C THR A 32 4.09 -28.22 20.19
N SER A 33 4.90 -29.20 20.61
CA SER A 33 4.95 -30.52 19.96
C SER A 33 3.71 -31.37 20.23
N LEU A 34 3.12 -31.26 21.43
CA LEU A 34 1.89 -31.98 21.78
C LEU A 34 0.63 -31.34 21.16
N CYS A 35 0.61 -30.00 21.06
CA CYS A 35 -0.56 -29.22 20.67
C CYS A 35 -0.19 -28.16 19.60
N PRO A 36 -0.13 -28.54 18.31
CA PRO A 36 0.28 -27.64 17.23
C PRO A 36 -0.61 -26.40 17.09
N ASP A 37 -1.90 -26.52 17.39
CA ASP A 37 -2.89 -25.42 17.34
C ASP A 37 -2.59 -24.26 18.31
N VAL A 38 -1.68 -24.46 19.26
CA VAL A 38 -1.20 -23.40 20.16
C VAL A 38 -0.49 -22.29 19.38
N CYS A 39 0.20 -22.61 18.28
CA CYS A 39 0.85 -21.61 17.44
C CYS A 39 -0.19 -20.69 16.79
N THR A 40 -1.32 -21.26 16.34
CA THR A 40 -2.44 -20.52 15.75
C THR A 40 -3.10 -19.56 16.75
N LEU A 41 -3.07 -19.84 18.06
CA LEU A 41 -3.55 -18.91 19.10
C LEU A 41 -2.66 -17.66 19.24
N ALA A 42 -1.35 -17.79 18.99
CA ALA A 42 -0.41 -16.66 19.06
C ALA A 42 -0.40 -15.85 17.76
N TYR A 43 -0.42 -16.54 16.62
CA TYR A 43 -0.30 -15.93 15.30
C TYR A 43 -1.64 -15.52 14.68
N GLY A 44 -2.72 -16.21 15.03
CA GLY A 44 -4.09 -15.97 14.59
C GLY A 44 -4.38 -16.44 13.17
N ASN A 45 -5.67 -16.63 12.87
CA ASN A 45 -6.15 -17.10 11.56
C ASN A 45 -6.19 -16.00 10.47
N GLY A 46 -5.65 -14.82 10.75
CA GLY A 46 -5.81 -13.64 9.91
C GLY A 46 -7.20 -12.99 10.01
N ASN A 47 -7.36 -11.87 9.29
CA ASN A 47 -8.61 -11.09 9.29
C ASN A 47 -9.10 -10.86 7.84
N PRO A 48 -10.20 -11.52 7.41
CA PRO A 48 -10.69 -11.44 6.04
C PRO A 48 -11.14 -10.04 5.62
N ASP A 49 -11.47 -9.16 6.56
CA ASP A 49 -11.88 -7.78 6.24
C ASP A 49 -10.70 -6.93 5.72
N LEU A 50 -9.48 -7.28 6.12
CA LEU A 50 -8.26 -6.58 5.71
C LEU A 50 -7.43 -7.39 4.71
N SER A 51 -7.31 -8.70 4.91
CA SER A 51 -6.52 -9.59 4.06
C SER A 51 -7.35 -10.38 3.04
N GLY A 52 -8.67 -10.15 2.96
CA GLY A 52 -9.55 -10.83 2.01
C GLY A 52 -9.26 -10.52 0.54
N ARG A 53 -9.81 -11.33 -0.38
CA ARG A 53 -9.47 -11.26 -1.83
C ARG A 53 -9.81 -9.91 -2.44
N GLY A 54 -10.97 -9.35 -2.11
CA GLY A 54 -11.38 -8.05 -2.64
C GLY A 54 -10.46 -6.91 -2.17
N MET A 55 -10.15 -6.84 -0.87
CA MET A 55 -9.22 -5.81 -0.35
C MET A 55 -7.84 -5.90 -0.98
N MET A 56 -7.31 -7.12 -1.12
CA MET A 56 -5.99 -7.30 -1.72
C MET A 56 -5.94 -6.89 -3.19
N SER A 57 -7.01 -7.17 -3.94
CA SER A 57 -7.15 -6.69 -5.32
C SER A 57 -7.08 -5.16 -5.35
N CYS A 58 -7.76 -4.47 -4.42
CA CYS A 58 -7.68 -3.02 -4.29
C CYS A 58 -6.26 -2.51 -3.96
N TYR A 59 -5.53 -3.18 -3.08
CA TYR A 59 -4.15 -2.80 -2.75
C TYR A 59 -3.22 -2.95 -3.96
N LEU A 60 -3.35 -4.05 -4.70
CA LEU A 60 -2.57 -4.29 -5.91
C LEU A 60 -2.93 -3.28 -7.02
N LEU A 61 -4.21 -2.98 -7.21
CA LEU A 61 -4.67 -1.94 -8.14
C LEU A 61 -4.12 -0.57 -7.75
N ASN A 62 -4.14 -0.21 -6.47
CA ASN A 62 -3.55 1.04 -5.99
C ASN A 62 -2.06 1.15 -6.35
N VAL A 63 -1.27 0.09 -6.13
CA VAL A 63 0.15 0.06 -6.49
C VAL A 63 0.34 0.17 -8.01
N ALA A 64 -0.41 -0.63 -8.78
CA ALA A 64 -0.33 -0.63 -10.23
C ALA A 64 -0.67 0.74 -10.84
N PHE A 65 -1.77 1.35 -10.41
CA PHE A 65 -2.16 2.68 -10.90
C PHE A 65 -1.22 3.78 -10.40
N SER A 66 -0.62 3.63 -9.21
CA SER A 66 0.40 4.57 -8.72
C SER A 66 1.65 4.57 -9.58
N LEU A 67 2.09 3.39 -10.02
CA LEU A 67 3.20 3.23 -10.95
C LEU A 67 2.86 3.85 -12.31
N LEU A 68 1.65 3.56 -12.81
CA LEU A 68 1.17 4.05 -14.10
C LEU A 68 1.02 5.57 -14.12
N CYS A 69 0.35 6.16 -13.13
CA CYS A 69 0.06 7.58 -13.05
C CYS A 69 1.19 8.44 -12.46
N GLY A 70 2.13 7.82 -11.75
CA GLY A 70 3.27 8.49 -11.13
C GLY A 70 4.51 8.48 -12.02
N PRO A 71 5.51 7.64 -11.71
CA PRO A 71 6.82 7.71 -12.35
C PRO A 71 6.76 7.37 -13.85
N THR A 72 6.01 6.33 -14.25
CA THR A 72 6.01 5.89 -15.66
C THR A 72 5.40 6.95 -16.58
N TYR A 73 4.25 7.52 -16.23
CA TYR A 73 3.67 8.65 -16.96
C TYR A 73 4.62 9.84 -17.04
N THR A 74 5.30 10.18 -15.93
CA THR A 74 6.20 11.33 -15.94
C THR A 74 7.44 11.08 -16.80
N LEU A 75 7.96 9.85 -16.82
CA LEU A 75 9.06 9.42 -17.68
C LEU A 75 8.66 9.40 -19.16
N THR A 76 7.48 8.87 -19.50
CA THR A 76 7.00 8.86 -20.89
C THR A 76 6.75 10.28 -21.38
N CYS A 77 6.09 11.13 -20.60
CA CYS A 77 5.93 12.55 -20.94
C CYS A 77 7.28 13.25 -21.08
N TRP A 78 8.26 12.97 -20.22
CA TRP A 78 9.59 13.56 -20.33
C TRP A 78 10.30 13.11 -21.62
N TYR A 79 10.26 11.82 -21.93
CA TYR A 79 10.81 11.24 -23.15
C TYR A 79 10.15 11.82 -24.41
N TYR A 80 8.82 11.88 -24.46
CA TYR A 80 8.08 12.48 -25.58
C TYR A 80 8.33 13.98 -25.68
N TRP A 81 8.42 14.70 -24.56
CA TRP A 81 8.74 16.13 -24.54
C TRP A 81 10.14 16.43 -25.09
N LEU A 82 11.11 15.53 -24.89
CA LEU A 82 12.43 15.66 -25.49
C LEU A 82 12.41 15.45 -27.02
N ARG A 83 11.44 14.71 -27.56
CA ARG A 83 11.38 14.34 -28.98
C ARG A 83 10.36 15.12 -29.82
N ALA A 84 9.24 15.54 -29.24
CA ALA A 84 8.12 16.13 -29.96
C ALA A 84 8.10 17.66 -29.84
N LYS A 85 7.84 18.36 -30.95
CA LYS A 85 7.58 19.82 -30.95
C LYS A 85 6.24 20.15 -30.27
N ASP A 86 5.27 19.26 -30.37
CA ASP A 86 3.96 19.38 -29.72
C ASP A 86 3.85 18.53 -28.46
N LYS A 87 3.13 19.05 -27.47
CA LYS A 87 3.09 18.52 -26.10
C LYS A 87 1.83 17.67 -25.88
N PRO A 88 1.88 16.33 -25.98
CA PRO A 88 0.79 15.49 -25.51
C PRO A 88 0.86 15.43 -23.98
N MET A 89 0.26 16.39 -23.30
CA MET A 89 0.04 16.28 -21.85
C MET A 89 -1.39 15.79 -21.61
N ALA A 90 -1.53 14.62 -20.99
CA ALA A 90 -2.80 14.22 -20.41
C ALA A 90 -3.29 15.31 -19.46
N LYS A 91 -4.60 15.55 -19.48
CA LYS A 91 -5.20 16.69 -18.79
C LYS A 91 -4.87 16.62 -17.28
N PRO A 92 -4.38 17.71 -16.66
CA PRO A 92 -4.02 17.74 -15.23
C PRO A 92 -5.19 17.35 -14.30
N LYS A 93 -6.43 17.43 -14.80
CA LYS A 93 -7.65 17.00 -14.12
C LYS A 93 -7.65 15.50 -13.75
N ILE A 94 -7.26 14.61 -14.66
CA ILE A 94 -7.29 13.15 -14.44
C ILE A 94 -6.27 12.76 -13.35
N ARG A 95 -5.06 13.32 -13.43
CA ARG A 95 -4.00 13.10 -12.43
C ARG A 95 -4.38 13.62 -11.05
N ARG A 96 -5.08 14.77 -11.01
CA ARG A 96 -5.60 15.33 -9.77
C ARG A 96 -6.62 14.41 -9.13
N LEU A 97 -7.59 13.95 -9.92
CA LEU A 97 -8.61 13.03 -9.44
C LEU A 97 -7.99 11.73 -8.91
N PHE A 98 -7.00 11.18 -9.63
CA PHE A 98 -6.28 9.99 -9.18
C PHE A 98 -5.68 10.19 -7.79
N PHE A 99 -4.98 11.31 -7.58
CA PHE A 99 -4.38 11.62 -6.28
C PHE A 99 -5.44 11.81 -5.17
N GLU A 100 -6.58 12.43 -5.49
CA GLU A 100 -7.69 12.61 -4.54
C GLU A 100 -8.33 11.26 -4.16
N VAL A 101 -8.60 10.39 -5.15
CA VAL A 101 -9.10 9.03 -4.93
C VAL A 101 -8.11 8.21 -4.11
N GLN A 102 -6.82 8.30 -4.41
CA GLN A 102 -5.78 7.62 -3.66
C GLN A 102 -5.70 8.09 -2.21
N GLY A 103 -5.80 9.40 -1.96
CA GLY A 103 -5.87 9.95 -0.60
C GLY A 103 -7.09 9.44 0.17
N LEU A 104 -8.26 9.41 -0.48
CA LEU A 104 -9.51 8.87 0.07
C LEU A 104 -9.47 7.35 0.29
N PHE A 105 -8.62 6.63 -0.44
CA PHE A 105 -8.39 5.20 -0.22
C PHE A 105 -7.44 4.96 0.95
N THR A 106 -6.27 5.61 0.95
CA THR A 106 -5.19 5.36 1.92
C THR A 106 -5.54 5.83 3.33
N VAL A 107 -6.13 7.02 3.49
CA VAL A 107 -6.38 7.60 4.83
C VAL A 107 -7.35 6.74 5.66
N PRO A 108 -8.51 6.29 5.15
CA PRO A 108 -9.39 5.40 5.90
C PRO A 108 -8.75 4.06 6.27
N ILE A 109 -7.95 3.47 5.38
CA ILE A 109 -7.22 2.22 5.68
C ILE A 109 -6.22 2.43 6.82
N PHE A 110 -5.56 3.58 6.85
CA PHE A 110 -4.63 3.92 7.92
C PHE A 110 -5.36 4.12 9.26
N ILE A 111 -6.51 4.79 9.24
CA ILE A 111 -7.37 4.94 10.43
C ILE A 111 -7.83 3.56 10.91
N ALA A 112 -8.31 2.69 10.00
CA ALA A 112 -8.71 1.33 10.32
C ALA A 112 -7.55 0.51 10.90
N SER A 113 -6.34 0.68 10.36
CA SER A 113 -5.12 0.04 10.89
C SER A 113 -4.79 0.50 12.30
N VAL A 114 -4.89 1.80 12.60
CA VAL A 114 -4.68 2.34 13.96
C VAL A 114 -5.70 1.73 14.92
N VAL A 115 -6.98 1.77 14.57
CA VAL A 115 -8.05 1.17 15.39
C VAL A 115 -7.81 -0.31 15.60
N ARG A 116 -7.40 -1.04 14.55
CA ARG A 116 -7.17 -2.48 14.64
C ARG A 116 -5.98 -2.81 15.53
N ILE A 117 -4.89 -2.04 15.47
CA ILE A 117 -3.72 -2.22 16.36
C ILE A 117 -4.09 -2.03 17.83
N GLU A 118 -4.98 -1.08 18.15
CA GLU A 118 -5.49 -0.86 19.51
C GLU A 118 -6.32 -2.04 20.04
N GLN A 119 -6.94 -2.81 19.15
CA GLN A 119 -7.70 -4.02 19.51
C GLN A 119 -6.80 -5.22 19.81
N ALA A 120 -5.47 -5.05 19.85
CA ALA A 120 -4.47 -6.10 20.08
C ALA A 120 -4.67 -7.32 19.15
N PRO A 121 -4.52 -7.12 17.82
CA PRO A 121 -4.73 -8.18 16.85
C PRO A 121 -3.61 -9.24 16.95
N PRO A 122 -3.82 -10.45 16.43
CA PRO A 122 -2.81 -11.51 16.40
C PRO A 122 -1.56 -11.12 15.59
N LEU A 123 -0.44 -11.83 15.79
CA LEU A 123 0.86 -11.46 15.21
C LEU A 123 0.86 -11.39 13.69
N PHE A 124 0.22 -12.35 13.00
CA PHE A 124 0.16 -12.30 11.53
C PHE A 124 -0.59 -11.07 11.03
N GLU A 125 -1.67 -10.69 11.71
CA GLU A 125 -2.43 -9.51 11.33
C GLU A 125 -1.61 -8.23 11.55
N ILE A 126 -0.81 -8.15 12.60
CA ILE A 126 0.09 -7.01 12.83
C ILE A 126 1.14 -6.93 11.72
N THR A 127 1.80 -8.04 11.38
CA THR A 127 2.76 -8.09 10.28
C THR A 127 2.13 -7.70 8.95
N PHE A 128 0.95 -8.25 8.65
CA PHE A 128 0.17 -7.88 7.46
C PHE A 128 -0.14 -6.37 7.44
N LEU A 129 -0.63 -5.81 8.56
CA LEU A 129 -0.92 -4.38 8.68
C LEU A 129 0.33 -3.52 8.46
N GLN A 130 1.49 -3.91 8.96
CA GLN A 130 2.72 -3.15 8.73
C GLN A 130 3.11 -3.12 7.26
N PHE A 131 3.11 -4.27 6.58
CA PHE A 131 3.37 -4.34 5.14
C PHE A 131 2.31 -3.59 4.32
N LEU A 132 1.05 -3.67 4.72
CA LEU A 132 -0.04 -2.93 4.09
C LEU A 132 0.20 -1.41 4.18
N ASN A 133 0.45 -0.91 5.39
CA ASN A 133 0.68 0.51 5.62
C ASN A 133 1.93 1.01 4.91
N TRP A 134 3.00 0.20 4.89
CA TRP A 134 4.21 0.49 4.12
C TRP A 134 3.89 0.61 2.62
N THR A 135 3.24 -0.40 2.05
CA THR A 135 2.89 -0.46 0.64
C THR A 135 2.07 0.75 0.20
N LEU A 136 1.02 1.08 0.95
CA LEU A 136 0.14 2.20 0.64
C LEU A 136 0.83 3.55 0.82
N ALA A 137 1.65 3.73 1.86
CA ALA A 137 2.41 4.96 2.07
C ALA A 137 3.37 5.21 0.90
N PHE A 138 4.17 4.22 0.52
CA PHE A 138 5.14 4.37 -0.56
C PHE A 138 4.47 4.52 -1.94
N SER A 139 3.35 3.84 -2.15
CA SER A 139 2.51 4.03 -3.34
C SER A 139 1.97 5.46 -3.43
N PHE A 140 1.54 6.05 -2.31
CA PHE A 140 1.10 7.43 -2.22
C PHE A 140 2.27 8.43 -2.40
N TYR A 141 3.44 8.16 -1.81
CA TYR A 141 4.60 9.03 -1.98
C TYR A 141 5.14 8.99 -3.42
N ALA A 142 5.10 7.83 -4.08
CA ALA A 142 5.51 7.70 -5.48
C ALA A 142 4.71 8.64 -6.40
N THR A 143 3.39 8.74 -6.17
CA THR A 143 2.50 9.61 -6.93
C THR A 143 2.68 11.06 -6.48
N PHE A 144 2.73 11.34 -5.18
CA PHE A 144 3.00 12.68 -4.65
C PHE A 144 4.24 13.31 -5.30
N TRP A 145 5.39 12.62 -5.27
CA TRP A 145 6.64 13.15 -5.81
C TRP A 145 6.59 13.34 -7.33
N SER A 146 5.93 12.43 -8.05
CA SER A 146 5.74 12.52 -9.50
C SER A 146 4.81 13.67 -9.90
N LEU A 147 3.84 14.01 -9.04
CA LEU A 147 2.80 15.00 -9.30
C LEU A 147 3.05 16.36 -8.63
N TYR A 148 4.06 16.46 -7.74
CA TYR A 148 4.31 17.60 -6.85
C TYR A 148 4.29 18.96 -7.55
N HIS A 149 4.87 19.04 -8.76
CA HIS A 149 4.94 20.29 -9.52
C HIS A 149 3.63 20.65 -10.25
N SER A 150 2.73 19.69 -10.46
CA SER A 150 1.60 19.84 -11.38
C SER A 150 0.26 20.15 -10.71
N LEU A 151 0.16 19.99 -9.39
CA LEU A 151 -1.11 19.99 -8.68
C LEU A 151 -1.24 21.16 -7.70
N ARG A 152 -2.48 21.58 -7.43
CA ARG A 152 -2.80 22.67 -6.50
C ARG A 152 -2.42 22.25 -5.07
N LYS A 153 -1.73 23.13 -4.35
CA LYS A 153 -0.94 22.79 -3.15
C LYS A 153 -1.76 22.24 -1.97
N TRP A 154 -3.00 22.70 -1.77
CA TRP A 154 -3.72 22.45 -0.51
C TRP A 154 -4.17 21.00 -0.28
N PRO A 155 -4.93 20.34 -1.18
CA PRO A 155 -5.35 18.95 -0.96
C PRO A 155 -4.17 17.98 -0.85
N MET A 156 -3.11 18.20 -1.64
CA MET A 156 -1.89 17.39 -1.55
C MET A 156 -1.22 17.51 -0.21
N VAL A 157 -1.03 18.74 0.30
CA VAL A 157 -0.42 18.95 1.61
C VAL A 157 -1.28 18.31 2.69
N PHE A 158 -2.60 18.49 2.65
CA PHE A 158 -3.53 17.88 3.61
C PHE A 158 -3.39 16.35 3.66
N TYR A 159 -3.57 15.66 2.52
CA TYR A 159 -3.46 14.20 2.49
C TYR A 159 -2.06 13.72 2.89
N THR A 160 -1.01 14.41 2.47
CA THR A 160 0.37 14.05 2.84
C THR A 160 0.59 14.16 4.34
N CYS A 161 0.11 15.24 4.97
CA CYS A 161 0.18 15.40 6.42
C CYS A 161 -0.60 14.29 7.14
N CYS A 162 -1.81 13.95 6.68
CA CYS A 162 -2.59 12.84 7.24
C CYS A 162 -1.87 11.51 7.12
N VAL A 163 -1.36 11.17 5.93
CA VAL A 163 -0.63 9.92 5.67
C VAL A 163 0.61 9.82 6.56
N VAL A 164 1.43 10.88 6.65
CA VAL A 164 2.62 10.91 7.52
C VAL A 164 2.24 10.76 8.99
N ALA A 165 1.26 11.53 9.48
CA ALA A 165 0.86 11.49 10.89
C ALA A 165 0.31 10.11 11.30
N LEU A 166 -0.54 9.53 10.45
CA LEU A 166 -1.10 8.20 10.68
C LEU A 166 -0.02 7.11 10.56
N GLN A 167 0.88 7.20 9.58
CA GLN A 167 2.01 6.26 9.45
C GLN A 167 2.90 6.27 10.70
N MET A 168 3.22 7.46 11.24
CA MET A 168 3.98 7.58 12.48
C MET A 168 3.21 6.99 13.66
N THR A 169 1.90 7.21 13.72
CA THR A 169 1.04 6.63 14.77
C THR A 169 1.04 5.10 14.71
N ILE A 170 0.91 4.53 13.52
CA ILE A 170 0.95 3.08 13.29
C ILE A 170 2.31 2.51 13.69
N PHE A 171 3.40 3.15 13.25
CA PHE A 171 4.75 2.70 13.56
C PHE A 171 5.03 2.71 15.06
N THR A 172 4.73 3.83 15.73
CA THR A 172 4.90 3.99 17.18
C THR A 172 4.03 3.03 17.98
N ARG A 173 2.76 2.84 17.61
CA ARG A 173 1.84 1.92 18.31
C ARG A 173 2.17 0.47 18.05
N SER A 174 2.53 0.10 16.82
CA SER A 174 2.92 -1.26 16.48
C SER A 174 4.21 -1.68 17.20
N GLY A 175 5.17 -0.76 17.35
CA GLY A 175 6.38 -0.99 18.16
C GLY A 175 6.13 -0.92 19.67
N SER A 176 5.12 -0.16 20.12
CA SER A 176 4.75 -0.01 21.53
C SER A 176 3.74 -1.07 22.01
N GLN A 177 3.39 -2.06 21.19
CA GLN A 177 2.54 -3.14 21.65
C GLN A 177 3.16 -3.76 22.91
N LYS A 178 2.30 -4.02 23.90
CA LYS A 178 2.71 -4.50 25.23
C LYS A 178 3.73 -5.62 25.02
N PRO A 179 4.91 -5.54 25.67
CA PRO A 179 5.94 -6.55 25.49
C PRO A 179 5.29 -7.91 25.69
N ILE A 180 5.37 -8.75 24.65
CA ILE A 180 4.90 -10.12 24.71
C ILE A 180 5.56 -10.72 25.97
N PRO A 181 4.78 -11.28 26.92
CA PRO A 181 5.36 -11.87 28.11
C PRO A 181 6.49 -12.82 27.73
N MET A 182 7.59 -12.80 28.47
CA MET A 182 8.78 -13.60 28.12
C MET A 182 8.44 -15.08 27.92
N GLU A 183 7.50 -15.62 28.69
CA GLU A 183 6.97 -16.98 28.56
C GLU A 183 6.24 -17.22 27.22
N ALA A 184 5.45 -16.25 26.74
CA ALA A 184 4.79 -16.34 25.44
C ALA A 184 5.80 -16.26 24.29
N ARG A 185 6.91 -15.55 24.49
CA ARG A 185 7.98 -15.47 23.50
C ARG A 185 8.64 -16.83 23.26
N GLN A 186 8.81 -17.63 24.31
CA GLN A 186 9.35 -19.00 24.17
C GLN A 186 8.46 -19.86 23.27
N ILE A 187 7.13 -19.80 23.44
CA ILE A 187 6.18 -20.50 22.57
C ILE A 187 6.35 -20.05 21.11
N ILE A 188 6.41 -18.74 20.88
CA ILE A 188 6.57 -18.14 19.55
C ILE A 188 7.88 -18.59 18.89
N ASP A 189 8.98 -18.61 19.65
CA ASP A 189 10.29 -19.03 19.16
C ASP A 189 10.31 -20.51 18.73
N HIS A 190 9.47 -21.36 19.35
CA HIS A 190 9.30 -22.77 18.96
C HIS A 190 8.32 -22.99 17.79
N CYS A 191 7.50 -22.01 17.43
CA CYS A 191 6.62 -22.04 16.25
C CYS A 191 7.39 -21.65 14.96
N THR A 192 8.45 -22.41 14.64
CA THR A 192 9.43 -22.06 13.58
C THR A 192 8.83 -21.88 12.19
N GLU A 193 7.82 -22.67 11.84
CA GLU A 193 7.11 -22.54 10.56
C GLU A 193 6.41 -21.18 10.43
N HIS A 194 5.86 -20.67 11.54
CA HIS A 194 5.16 -19.38 11.59
C HIS A 194 6.13 -18.20 11.73
N SER A 195 7.29 -18.41 12.37
CA SER A 195 8.28 -17.36 12.60
C SER A 195 9.01 -16.92 11.33
N ALA A 196 9.12 -17.80 10.32
CA ALA A 196 9.62 -17.47 8.99
C ALA A 196 8.78 -16.38 8.28
N ILE A 197 7.48 -16.32 8.58
CA ILE A 197 6.52 -15.39 7.97
C ILE A 197 6.54 -14.03 8.67
N ALA A 198 6.83 -14.00 9.97
CA ALA A 198 6.91 -12.80 10.79
C ALA A 198 8.29 -12.67 11.47
N PRO A 199 9.38 -12.55 10.69
CA PRO A 199 10.75 -12.64 11.20
C PRO A 199 11.09 -11.54 12.21
N GLN A 200 10.38 -10.42 12.14
CA GLN A 200 10.52 -9.30 13.07
C GLN A 200 10.26 -9.65 14.53
N TYR A 201 9.54 -10.74 14.80
CA TYR A 201 9.26 -11.22 16.17
C TYR A 201 10.20 -12.35 16.62
N ALA A 202 10.96 -12.96 15.70
CA ALA A 202 11.90 -14.05 15.94
C ALA A 202 13.25 -13.54 16.49
N GLY A 203 13.24 -12.93 17.67
CA GLY A 203 14.47 -12.55 18.38
C GLY A 203 15.12 -11.23 17.96
N GLN A 204 14.55 -10.49 17.01
CA GLN A 204 15.16 -9.23 16.54
C GLN A 204 15.01 -8.08 17.57
N ASP A 205 16.06 -7.28 17.72
CA ASP A 205 16.13 -6.19 18.70
C ASP A 205 15.22 -5.03 18.26
N TRP A 206 14.04 -4.90 18.86
CA TRP A 206 13.02 -3.90 18.50
C TRP A 206 13.56 -2.46 18.47
N LYS A 207 14.59 -2.18 19.29
CA LYS A 207 15.30 -0.88 19.32
C LYS A 207 15.94 -0.55 17.98
N LEU A 208 16.52 -1.55 17.30
CA LEU A 208 17.13 -1.39 15.99
C LEU A 208 16.08 -1.04 14.94
N GLN A 209 14.92 -1.70 14.97
CA GLN A 209 13.82 -1.43 14.04
C GLN A 209 13.24 -0.03 14.24
N VAL A 210 13.01 0.39 15.49
CA VAL A 210 12.57 1.76 15.81
C VAL A 210 13.61 2.79 15.35
N ALA A 211 14.89 2.54 15.61
CA ALA A 211 15.97 3.43 15.17
C ALA A 211 16.03 3.55 13.64
N VAL A 212 15.94 2.44 12.91
CA VAL A 212 15.92 2.42 11.44
C VAL A 212 14.68 3.16 10.90
N GLY A 213 13.49 2.91 11.47
CA GLY A 213 12.27 3.62 11.06
C GLY A 213 12.34 5.12 11.30
N CYS A 214 12.79 5.55 12.48
CA CYS A 214 13.03 6.96 12.80
C CYS A 214 14.07 7.60 11.88
N ALA A 215 15.15 6.89 11.55
CA ALA A 215 16.17 7.37 10.63
C ALA A 215 15.63 7.54 9.20
N VAL A 216 14.84 6.58 8.69
CA VAL A 216 14.22 6.67 7.36
C VAL A 216 13.23 7.84 7.29
N VAL A 217 12.37 8.00 8.31
CA VAL A 217 11.43 9.12 8.36
C VAL A 217 12.16 10.46 8.49
N GLY A 218 13.14 10.55 9.39
CA GLY A 218 13.96 11.74 9.58
C GLY A 218 14.68 12.14 8.29
N PHE A 219 15.24 11.16 7.57
CA PHE A 219 15.84 11.38 6.26
C PHE A 219 14.83 11.88 5.23
N ALA A 220 13.63 11.29 5.16
CA ALA A 220 12.57 11.73 4.25
C ALA A 220 12.09 13.16 4.55
N LEU A 221 11.93 13.52 5.82
CA LEU A 221 11.57 14.89 6.26
C LEU A 221 12.67 15.89 5.95
N THR A 222 13.93 15.50 6.13
CA THR A 222 15.08 16.35 5.82
C THR A 222 15.15 16.62 4.31
N ILE A 223 14.93 15.59 3.49
CA ILE A 223 14.82 15.72 2.04
C ILE A 223 13.64 16.63 1.65
N LEU A 224 12.47 16.48 2.27
CA LEU A 224 11.32 17.36 2.05
C LEU A 224 11.66 18.82 2.37
N ALA A 225 12.33 19.07 3.49
CA ALA A 225 12.76 20.39 3.90
C ALA A 225 13.77 20.99 2.90
N ILE A 226 14.80 20.23 2.51
CA ILE A 226 15.79 20.64 1.50
C ILE A 226 15.10 20.90 0.16
N ALA A 227 14.21 20.02 -0.28
CA ALA A 227 13.44 20.19 -1.50
C ALA A 227 12.57 21.46 -1.44
N CYS A 228 11.96 21.77 -0.30
CA CYS A 228 11.15 22.95 -0.10
C CYS A 228 12.00 24.24 -0.11
N ILE A 229 13.14 24.26 0.59
CA ILE A 229 14.11 25.36 0.58
C ILE A 229 14.68 25.57 -0.82
N TYR A 230 15.18 24.49 -1.44
CA TYR A 230 15.68 24.50 -2.81
C TYR A 230 14.59 24.98 -3.76
N SER A 231 13.32 24.61 -3.55
CA SER A 231 12.15 25.02 -4.34
C SER A 231 11.82 26.51 -4.24
N ARG A 232 12.15 27.14 -3.11
CA ARG A 232 12.03 28.59 -2.94
C ARG A 232 13.23 29.35 -3.50
N ALA A 233 14.43 28.80 -3.39
CA ALA A 233 15.67 29.48 -3.78
C ALA A 233 15.89 29.55 -5.32
N SER A 234 15.65 28.47 -6.06
CA SER A 234 15.92 28.43 -7.50
C SER A 234 14.75 28.99 -8.36
N ARG A 235 14.88 30.19 -8.92
CA ARG A 235 13.83 30.80 -9.77
C ARG A 235 13.59 30.09 -11.12
N ARG A 236 14.35 29.04 -11.46
CA ARG A 236 14.25 28.33 -12.76
C ARG A 236 13.56 26.97 -12.62
N PRO A 237 12.34 26.78 -13.18
CA PRO A 237 11.54 25.56 -13.01
C PRO A 237 12.13 24.32 -13.70
N PHE A 238 13.11 24.48 -14.59
CA PHE A 238 13.58 23.42 -15.47
C PHE A 238 14.54 22.41 -14.81
N LYS A 239 15.36 22.82 -13.84
CA LYS A 239 16.38 21.93 -13.22
C LYS A 239 15.85 20.98 -12.12
N ARG A 240 14.56 21.06 -11.75
CA ARG A 240 14.03 20.38 -10.54
C ARG A 240 13.31 19.06 -10.78
N ARG A 241 12.88 18.79 -12.01
CA ARG A 241 12.10 17.59 -12.35
C ARG A 241 12.81 16.26 -12.14
N PRO A 242 14.12 16.07 -12.44
CA PRO A 242 14.73 14.75 -12.36
C PRO A 242 14.88 14.26 -10.91
N VAL A 243 15.14 15.16 -9.96
CA VAL A 243 15.30 14.80 -8.55
C VAL A 243 13.99 14.24 -7.96
N PHE A 244 12.86 14.93 -8.19
CA PHE A 244 11.57 14.45 -7.71
C PHE A 244 11.12 13.15 -8.39
N GLN A 245 11.45 12.97 -9.68
CA GLN A 245 11.20 11.72 -10.37
C GLN A 245 12.00 10.56 -9.78
N MET A 246 13.28 10.78 -9.43
CA MET A 246 14.10 9.77 -8.78
C MET A 246 13.47 9.29 -7.46
N TYR A 247 13.01 10.22 -6.62
CA TYR A 247 12.28 9.86 -5.40
C TYR A 247 10.99 9.10 -5.69
N GLY A 248 10.23 9.54 -6.70
CA GLY A 248 9.02 8.83 -7.15
C GLY A 248 9.30 7.38 -7.55
N ILE A 249 10.40 7.14 -8.29
CA ILE A 249 10.84 5.81 -8.72
C ILE A 249 11.27 4.95 -7.52
N CYS A 250 12.07 5.50 -6.59
CA CYS A 250 12.46 4.77 -5.39
C CYS A 250 11.25 4.38 -4.54
N CYS A 251 10.30 5.30 -4.33
CA CYS A 251 9.07 5.00 -3.60
C CYS A 251 8.24 3.93 -4.31
N ALA A 252 8.17 3.98 -5.64
CA ALA A 252 7.51 2.96 -6.45
C ALA A 252 8.15 1.56 -6.27
N GLY A 253 9.49 1.47 -6.25
CA GLY A 253 10.19 0.22 -5.96
C GLY A 253 9.86 -0.32 -4.57
N MET A 254 9.82 0.55 -3.55
CA MET A 254 9.44 0.15 -2.18
C MET A 254 7.97 -0.27 -2.07
N ALA A 255 7.08 0.35 -2.84
CA ALA A 255 5.68 -0.04 -2.91
C ALA A 255 5.50 -1.43 -3.56
N LEU A 256 6.25 -1.72 -4.63
CA LEU A 256 6.26 -3.04 -5.26
C LEU A 256 6.78 -4.12 -4.31
N TYR A 257 7.91 -3.85 -3.63
CA TYR A 257 8.43 -4.76 -2.62
C TYR A 257 7.43 -4.98 -1.48
N GLY A 258 6.79 -3.92 -0.98
CA GLY A 258 5.74 -4.05 0.02
C GLY A 258 4.57 -4.92 -0.47
N ALA A 259 4.14 -4.74 -1.72
CA ALA A 259 3.06 -5.53 -2.31
C ALA A 259 3.42 -7.01 -2.44
N THR A 260 4.66 -7.35 -2.82
CA THR A 260 5.09 -8.75 -2.88
C THR A 260 5.13 -9.39 -1.49
N GLN A 261 5.63 -8.66 -0.48
CA GLN A 261 5.57 -9.11 0.91
C GLN A 261 4.14 -9.29 1.41
N LEU A 262 3.23 -8.40 1.02
CA LEU A 262 1.81 -8.49 1.40
C LEU A 262 1.14 -9.74 0.81
N VAL A 263 1.46 -10.11 -0.44
CA VAL A 263 1.01 -11.37 -1.06
C VAL A 263 1.61 -12.56 -0.33
N ALA A 264 2.92 -12.56 -0.07
CA ALA A 264 3.61 -13.67 0.59
C ALA A 264 3.07 -13.93 2.00
N VAL A 265 2.92 -12.89 2.81
CA VAL A 265 2.36 -13.01 4.18
C VAL A 265 0.92 -13.50 4.14
N ARG A 266 0.12 -13.05 3.16
CA ARG A 266 -1.25 -13.53 2.99
C ARG A 266 -1.30 -15.00 2.62
N GLU A 267 -0.52 -15.44 1.64
CA GLU A 267 -0.46 -16.85 1.25
C GLU A 267 -0.03 -17.73 2.41
N ALA A 268 0.94 -17.26 3.19
CA ALA A 268 1.40 -17.98 4.36
C ALA A 268 0.31 -18.07 5.46
N MET A 269 -0.40 -16.97 5.75
CA MET A 269 -1.59 -17.00 6.63
C MET A 269 -2.66 -17.98 6.14
N ARG A 270 -2.90 -18.03 4.82
CA ARG A 270 -3.89 -18.92 4.21
C ARG A 270 -3.49 -20.38 4.32
N ASN A 271 -2.21 -20.69 4.10
CA ASN A 271 -1.70 -22.06 4.20
C ASN A 271 -1.78 -22.56 5.64
N ASP A 272 -1.46 -21.70 6.61
CA ASP A 272 -1.47 -22.04 8.02
C ASP A 272 -2.89 -22.18 8.60
N ALA A 273 -3.76 -21.20 8.34
CA ALA A 273 -5.14 -21.23 8.85
C ALA A 273 -6.03 -22.25 8.10
N GLY A 274 -5.60 -22.76 6.94
CA GLY A 274 -6.33 -23.76 6.17
C GLY A 274 -7.77 -23.34 5.87
N GLN A 275 -8.74 -24.16 6.30
CA GLN A 275 -10.17 -23.87 6.11
C GLN A 275 -10.70 -22.75 7.02
N ALA A 276 -9.97 -22.39 8.08
CA ALA A 276 -10.36 -21.27 8.95
C ALA A 276 -10.09 -19.91 8.28
N PHE A 277 -9.30 -19.88 7.20
CA PHE A 277 -9.07 -18.67 6.41
C PHE A 277 -10.30 -18.38 5.53
N MET A 278 -11.16 -17.46 5.97
CA MET A 278 -12.41 -17.08 5.30
C MET A 278 -12.17 -16.25 4.02
N ASP A 279 -11.65 -16.89 2.97
CA ASP A 279 -11.14 -16.22 1.78
C ASP A 279 -12.20 -15.92 0.70
N ASP A 280 -13.29 -16.69 0.71
CA ASP A 280 -14.30 -16.67 -0.36
C ASP A 280 -15.39 -15.61 -0.15
N GLN A 281 -15.37 -14.88 0.97
CA GLN A 281 -16.42 -13.93 1.30
C GLN A 281 -16.00 -12.50 0.96
N TRP A 282 -16.81 -11.86 0.09
CA TRP A 282 -16.69 -10.44 -0.19
C TRP A 282 -17.50 -9.64 0.83
N GLY A 283 -16.81 -8.88 1.67
CA GLY A 283 -17.44 -7.93 2.57
C GLY A 283 -17.89 -6.65 1.84
N PHE A 284 -18.85 -5.92 2.43
CA PHE A 284 -19.27 -4.61 1.93
C PHE A 284 -18.10 -3.64 1.73
N GLY A 285 -17.15 -3.62 2.68
CA GLY A 285 -15.95 -2.78 2.61
C GLY A 285 -15.06 -3.10 1.40
N GLN A 286 -14.96 -4.38 1.02
CA GLN A 286 -14.20 -4.82 -0.15
C GLN A 286 -14.81 -4.32 -1.45
N VAL A 287 -16.14 -4.42 -1.56
CA VAL A 287 -16.87 -3.92 -2.73
C VAL A 287 -16.73 -2.40 -2.81
N ALA A 288 -17.01 -1.69 -1.72
CA ALA A 288 -16.86 -0.23 -1.67
C ALA A 288 -15.44 0.22 -2.07
N ALA A 289 -14.41 -0.53 -1.65
CA ALA A 289 -13.03 -0.26 -1.99
C ALA A 289 -12.74 -0.36 -3.50
N VAL A 290 -13.34 -1.32 -4.21
CA VAL A 290 -13.22 -1.42 -5.67
C VAL A 290 -13.92 -0.24 -6.35
N PHE A 291 -15.11 0.12 -5.88
CA PHE A 291 -15.89 1.21 -6.46
C PHE A 291 -15.24 2.59 -6.30
N MET A 292 -14.32 2.77 -5.35
CA MET A 292 -13.54 4.01 -5.24
C MET A 292 -12.70 4.31 -6.51
N TRP A 293 -12.30 3.29 -7.27
CA TRP A 293 -11.52 3.46 -8.49
C TRP A 293 -12.36 3.77 -9.74
N VAL A 294 -13.67 3.53 -9.69
CA VAL A 294 -14.58 3.68 -10.84
C VAL A 294 -14.64 5.11 -11.37
N PRO A 295 -14.80 6.16 -10.55
CA PRO A 295 -14.83 7.55 -11.06
C PRO A 295 -13.57 7.93 -11.83
N TRP A 296 -12.41 7.44 -11.40
CA TRP A 296 -11.15 7.66 -12.10
C TRP A 296 -11.08 6.89 -13.43
N ALA A 297 -11.50 5.62 -13.42
CA ALA A 297 -11.55 4.80 -14.63
C ALA A 297 -12.47 5.40 -15.71
N ILE A 298 -13.65 5.89 -15.32
CA ILE A 298 -14.60 6.56 -16.23
C ILE A 298 -13.95 7.79 -16.90
N GLN A 299 -13.28 8.65 -16.12
CA GLN A 299 -12.63 9.84 -16.70
C GLN A 299 -11.49 9.50 -17.65
N ILE A 300 -10.79 8.38 -17.43
CA ILE A 300 -9.81 7.88 -18.40
C ILE A 300 -10.50 7.40 -19.68
N ALA A 301 -11.56 6.60 -19.55
CA ALA A 301 -12.30 6.08 -20.70
C ALA A 301 -12.86 7.22 -21.57
N GLU A 302 -13.50 8.22 -20.97
CA GLU A 302 -13.98 9.42 -21.67
C GLU A 302 -12.86 10.17 -22.37
N HIS A 303 -11.69 10.31 -21.72
CA HIS A 303 -10.55 10.98 -22.31
C HIS A 303 -10.01 10.23 -23.53
N VAL A 304 -9.87 8.91 -23.43
CA VAL A 304 -9.42 8.04 -24.53
C VAL A 304 -10.42 8.07 -25.67
N TYR A 305 -11.72 7.95 -25.38
CA TYR A 305 -12.79 8.03 -26.37
C TYR A 305 -12.74 9.34 -27.17
N GLY A 306 -12.57 10.47 -26.48
CA GLY A 306 -12.44 11.78 -27.11
C GLY A 306 -11.19 11.93 -27.98
N LEU A 307 -10.07 11.30 -27.61
CA LEU A 307 -8.84 11.29 -28.42
C LEU A 307 -8.99 10.46 -29.70
N ILE A 308 -9.75 9.37 -29.65
CA ILE A 308 -10.00 8.52 -30.82
C ILE A 308 -10.90 9.25 -31.82
N HIS A 309 -11.98 9.89 -31.35
CA HIS A 309 -12.92 10.59 -32.22
C HIS A 309 -12.36 11.88 -32.82
N SER A 310 -11.53 12.63 -32.09
CA SER A 310 -10.92 13.86 -32.62
C SER A 310 -9.95 13.59 -33.78
N ARG A 311 -9.28 12.43 -33.81
CA ARG A 311 -8.43 12.02 -34.93
C ARG A 311 -9.20 11.67 -36.19
N GLN A 312 -10.42 11.15 -36.07
CA GLN A 312 -11.25 10.83 -37.22
C GLN A 312 -11.75 12.12 -37.91
N GLY A 313 -12.16 13.14 -37.14
CA GLY A 313 -12.62 14.41 -37.69
C GLY A 313 -11.55 15.26 -38.39
N SER A 314 -10.27 15.15 -37.97
CA SER A 314 -9.19 15.88 -38.66
C SER A 314 -8.78 15.24 -39.99
N SER A 315 -8.99 13.92 -40.15
CA SER A 315 -8.63 13.22 -41.39
C SER A 315 -9.62 13.51 -42.53
N SER A 316 -10.90 13.77 -42.23
CA SER A 316 -11.90 14.04 -43.27
C SER A 316 -11.91 15.50 -43.76
N SER A 317 -11.31 16.42 -43.01
CA SER A 317 -11.25 17.85 -43.37
C SER A 317 -10.13 18.17 -44.36
N SER A 318 -9.06 17.39 -44.40
CA SER A 318 -7.92 17.63 -45.31
C SER A 318 -8.15 17.10 -46.74
N ASP A 319 -9.09 16.19 -46.96
CA ASP A 319 -9.38 15.65 -48.30
C ASP A 319 -10.35 16.54 -49.11
N ASN A 320 -11.11 17.43 -48.46
CA ASN A 320 -12.03 18.34 -49.17
C ASN A 320 -11.35 19.65 -49.59
N SER A 321 -10.26 20.07 -48.92
CA SER A 321 -9.54 21.30 -49.29
C SER A 321 -8.64 21.16 -50.52
N SER A 322 -8.35 19.94 -50.97
CA SER A 322 -7.54 19.67 -52.17
C SER A 322 -8.36 19.52 -53.45
N LEU A 323 -9.69 19.52 -53.37
CA LEU A 323 -10.59 19.42 -54.54
C LEU A 323 -11.20 20.76 -54.97
N GLU A 324 -11.06 21.83 -54.20
CA GLU A 324 -11.60 23.17 -54.55
C GLU A 324 -10.59 24.13 -55.20
N GLU A 325 -9.32 23.74 -55.39
CA GLU A 325 -8.28 24.62 -55.99
C GLU A 325 -8.06 24.43 -57.51
N GLU A 326 -8.89 23.62 -58.19
CA GLU A 326 -8.74 23.32 -59.63
C GLU A 326 -9.89 23.84 -60.53
N HIS A 327 -10.47 24.99 -60.21
CA HIS A 327 -11.34 25.68 -61.16
C HIS A 327 -11.33 27.21 -61.01
N ASN A 328 -10.28 27.83 -61.54
CA ASN A 328 -10.30 29.25 -61.88
C ASN A 328 -10.00 29.39 -63.37
N PRO A 329 -11.02 29.41 -64.25
CA PRO A 329 -10.83 29.69 -65.66
C PRO A 329 -10.59 31.18 -65.85
N SER A 330 -9.33 31.53 -66.08
CA SER A 330 -8.95 32.73 -66.82
C SER A 330 -9.43 32.59 -68.27
N ASP A 331 -9.72 33.73 -68.91
CA ASP A 331 -10.03 33.96 -70.32
C ASP A 331 -11.53 33.84 -70.69
N VAL A 332 -12.25 34.96 -70.78
CA VAL A 332 -12.36 35.93 -71.90
C VAL A 332 -13.08 37.19 -71.41
#